data_AF-A0A931WSV6-F1
#
_entry.id   AF-A0A931WSV6-F1
#
_cell.length_a   1.000
_cell.length_b   1.000
_cell.length_c   1.000
_cell.angle_alpha   90.00
_cell.angle_beta   90.00
_cell.angle_gamma   90.00
#
_symmetry.space_group_name_H-M   'P 1'
#
loop_
_entity.id
_entity.type
_entity.pdbx_description
1 polymer ?
#
loop_
_entity_poly.entity_id
_entity_poly.type
_entity_poly.pdbx_seq_one_letter_code
_entity_poly.pdbx_strand_id
1 'polypeptide(L)'
;MIIDTHIHPYCGTPDRKYFPWRQSWHICMRWAYGGGLTPPFQRDARSLVPRQEQRMSDPDGAYTIAAMDHQGIDTIVALPVDYDINWGQESQFTVDEKHAYLQMLQTKYPGRVLGFSGPDVRRPNSFQLFKRGIEEYGLKGFKMVPGCGYYPWDERLFPMYEYCLDNDLPVFTCTQWGSGGGYRYARFSDPMHVNDMLCEFPDLKVVLLHAGHSKLDWFENSIRTIAGSRGGYIEPDAWLFGYGLESQKSLMPSNAFNDEASIVTMLAKAKSVAGTFRILFGTDSGTGPAYQGDRSGAHFGWRTWVNWWRKLPETAAKYGHSFTQQDVEWILGENAARLFKIKPAPEWEWPYKFGWRYRNPDYNRGGNQEWSPFGPDVEAKRS
;
A
#
# COMPACT_ATOMS: atom_id res chain seq x y z
N MET A 1 -9.28 -11.99 13.52
CA MET A 1 -9.45 -11.45 12.16
C MET A 1 -8.07 -11.08 11.64
N ILE A 2 -7.70 -11.54 10.45
CA ILE A 2 -6.46 -11.21 9.76
C ILE A 2 -6.82 -10.43 8.50
N ILE A 3 -6.19 -9.27 8.33
CA ILE A 3 -6.42 -8.38 7.20
C ILE A 3 -5.09 -8.14 6.49
N ASP A 4 -5.00 -8.57 5.25
CA ASP A 4 -3.87 -8.22 4.39
C ASP A 4 -4.11 -6.87 3.74
N THR A 5 -3.24 -5.91 3.99
CA THR A 5 -3.43 -4.54 3.51
C THR A 5 -2.81 -4.25 2.13
N HIS A 6 -2.27 -5.24 1.43
CA HIS A 6 -1.53 -4.98 0.19
C HIS A 6 -1.64 -6.10 -0.85
N ILE A 7 -2.69 -6.08 -1.67
CA ILE A 7 -2.88 -7.02 -2.80
C ILE A 7 -3.12 -6.26 -4.11
N HIS A 8 -2.59 -6.76 -5.22
CA HIS A 8 -2.86 -6.24 -6.56
C HIS A 8 -3.63 -7.26 -7.42
N PRO A 9 -4.96 -7.23 -7.41
CA PRO A 9 -5.76 -8.07 -8.30
C PRO A 9 -5.81 -7.50 -9.71
N TYR A 10 -5.60 -8.36 -10.70
CA TYR A 10 -5.63 -7.98 -12.12
C TYR A 10 -6.76 -8.71 -12.85
N CYS A 11 -7.46 -8.01 -13.75
CA CYS A 11 -8.64 -8.53 -14.43
C CYS A 11 -8.46 -8.83 -15.92
N GLY A 12 -7.23 -8.80 -16.44
CA GLY A 12 -7.04 -9.00 -17.87
C GLY A 12 -7.20 -10.45 -18.32
N THR A 13 -7.41 -10.61 -19.61
CA THR A 13 -7.67 -11.85 -20.33
C THR A 13 -6.67 -12.02 -21.48
N PRO A 14 -6.61 -13.18 -22.15
CA PRO A 14 -5.76 -13.35 -23.33
C PRO A 14 -5.95 -12.25 -24.38
N ASP A 15 -7.20 -11.83 -24.59
CA ASP A 15 -7.59 -10.85 -25.62
C ASP A 15 -7.60 -9.40 -25.13
N ARG A 16 -7.60 -9.17 -23.81
CA ARG A 16 -7.63 -7.84 -23.21
C ARG A 16 -6.69 -7.73 -22.01
N LYS A 17 -5.55 -7.08 -22.15
CA LYS A 17 -4.50 -6.94 -21.13
C LYS A 17 -4.82 -5.87 -20.10
N TYR A 18 -4.59 -6.18 -18.83
CA TYR A 18 -4.69 -5.21 -17.75
C TYR A 18 -3.63 -4.12 -17.87
N PHE A 19 -2.40 -4.51 -18.22
CA PHE A 19 -1.24 -3.62 -18.34
C PHE A 19 -1.04 -3.11 -19.78
N PRO A 20 -0.38 -1.95 -19.95
CA PRO A 20 0.07 -1.53 -21.27
C PRO A 20 1.15 -2.49 -21.79
N TRP A 21 1.25 -2.63 -23.12
CA TRP A 21 2.19 -3.53 -23.78
C TRP A 21 3.64 -3.39 -23.27
N ARG A 22 4.12 -2.15 -23.11
CA ARG A 22 5.49 -1.89 -22.60
C ARG A 22 5.73 -2.50 -21.23
N GLN A 23 4.71 -2.47 -20.36
CA GLN A 23 4.80 -3.08 -19.05
C GLN A 23 4.71 -4.61 -19.13
N SER A 24 3.78 -5.17 -19.91
CA SER A 24 3.71 -6.63 -20.14
C SER A 24 5.03 -7.17 -20.67
N TRP A 25 5.63 -6.47 -21.65
CA TRP A 25 6.95 -6.79 -22.19
C TRP A 25 8.02 -6.74 -21.10
N HIS A 26 8.05 -5.68 -20.29
CA HIS A 26 8.98 -5.56 -19.18
C HIS A 26 8.84 -6.69 -18.14
N ILE A 27 7.61 -7.10 -17.81
CA ILE A 27 7.35 -8.26 -16.95
C ILE A 27 7.96 -9.53 -17.56
N CYS A 28 7.73 -9.77 -18.86
CA CYS A 28 8.31 -10.92 -19.55
C CYS A 28 9.85 -10.88 -19.57
N MET A 29 10.45 -9.71 -19.75
CA MET A 29 11.91 -9.51 -19.64
C MET A 29 12.40 -9.88 -18.24
N ARG A 30 11.72 -9.44 -17.19
CA ARG A 30 12.06 -9.81 -15.80
C ARG A 30 11.92 -11.31 -15.56
N TRP A 31 10.93 -11.97 -16.13
CA TRP A 31 10.78 -13.43 -15.99
C TRP A 31 11.83 -14.23 -16.77
N ALA A 32 12.29 -13.69 -17.89
CA ALA A 32 13.34 -14.31 -18.70
C ALA A 32 14.72 -14.13 -18.06
N TYR A 33 14.99 -12.94 -17.50
CA TYR A 33 16.35 -12.50 -17.14
C TYR A 33 16.57 -12.20 -15.66
N GLY A 34 15.50 -12.11 -14.85
CA GLY A 34 15.57 -11.78 -13.44
C GLY A 34 15.90 -12.95 -12.51
N GLY A 35 16.08 -14.17 -13.02
CA GLY A 35 16.41 -15.35 -12.21
C GLY A 35 17.90 -15.49 -11.85
N GLY A 36 18.75 -14.61 -12.38
CA GLY A 36 20.17 -14.55 -12.11
C GLY A 36 20.75 -13.38 -12.89
N LEU A 37 21.39 -12.42 -12.20
CA LEU A 37 22.02 -11.24 -12.81
C LEU A 37 23.26 -11.59 -13.66
N THR A 38 23.53 -12.88 -13.84
CA THR A 38 24.74 -13.40 -14.47
C THR A 38 24.37 -14.12 -15.77
N PRO A 39 24.90 -13.68 -16.92
CA PRO A 39 24.82 -14.42 -18.17
C PRO A 39 25.38 -15.86 -18.04
N PRO A 40 24.97 -16.80 -18.91
CA PRO A 40 24.11 -16.60 -20.06
C PRO A 40 22.61 -16.61 -19.70
N PHE A 41 21.87 -15.68 -20.30
CA PHE A 41 20.42 -15.65 -20.21
C PHE A 41 19.81 -16.63 -21.21
N GLN A 42 19.16 -17.70 -20.72
CA GLN A 42 18.71 -18.82 -21.58
C GLN A 42 17.24 -18.75 -22.01
N ARG A 43 16.45 -17.81 -21.49
CA ARG A 43 15.01 -17.70 -21.79
C ARG A 43 14.75 -16.59 -22.81
N ASP A 44 13.92 -16.88 -23.81
CA ASP A 44 13.37 -15.85 -24.69
C ASP A 44 12.15 -15.19 -24.05
N ALA A 45 12.24 -13.88 -23.77
CA ALA A 45 11.14 -13.10 -23.21
C ALA A 45 9.90 -13.09 -24.11
N ARG A 46 10.04 -13.15 -25.45
CA ARG A 46 8.90 -13.17 -26.38
C ARG A 46 8.04 -14.41 -26.21
N SER A 47 8.65 -15.55 -25.92
CA SER A 47 7.94 -16.81 -25.66
C SER A 47 7.00 -16.74 -24.44
N LEU A 48 7.21 -15.79 -23.53
CA LEU A 48 6.45 -15.64 -22.29
C LEU A 48 5.21 -14.75 -22.46
N VAL A 49 5.20 -13.87 -23.46
CA VAL A 49 4.13 -12.89 -23.71
C VAL A 49 2.73 -13.54 -23.80
N PRO A 50 2.52 -14.64 -24.55
CA PRO A 50 1.17 -15.21 -24.70
C PRO A 50 0.55 -15.67 -23.37
N ARG A 51 1.38 -16.03 -22.38
CA ARG A 51 0.94 -16.58 -21.09
C ARG A 51 1.06 -15.57 -19.94
N GLN A 52 1.59 -14.37 -20.16
CA GLN A 52 1.83 -13.41 -19.08
C GLN A 52 0.54 -13.04 -18.36
N GLU A 53 -0.49 -12.64 -19.11
CA GLU A 53 -1.78 -12.27 -18.53
C GLU A 53 -2.46 -13.46 -17.86
N GLN A 54 -2.51 -14.62 -18.53
CA GLN A 54 -3.13 -15.84 -18.00
C GLN A 54 -2.51 -16.29 -16.67
N ARG A 55 -1.24 -15.96 -16.44
CA ARG A 55 -0.51 -16.32 -15.23
C ARG A 55 -0.78 -15.36 -14.06
N MET A 56 -1.10 -14.10 -14.35
CA MET A 56 -1.17 -13.02 -13.36
C MET A 56 -2.57 -12.48 -13.09
N SER A 57 -3.54 -12.81 -13.93
CA SER A 57 -4.87 -12.25 -13.80
C SER A 57 -5.79 -13.21 -13.07
N ASP A 58 -6.72 -12.62 -12.31
CA ASP A 58 -7.77 -13.26 -11.54
C ASP A 58 -9.10 -12.54 -11.78
N PRO A 59 -9.65 -12.61 -13.02
CA PRO A 59 -10.75 -11.74 -13.43
C PRO A 59 -12.03 -11.88 -12.61
N ASP A 60 -12.18 -12.98 -11.87
CA ASP A 60 -13.34 -13.23 -11.04
C ASP A 60 -13.01 -13.37 -9.54
N GLY A 61 -11.74 -13.19 -9.16
CA GLY A 61 -11.23 -13.26 -7.79
C GLY A 61 -11.10 -14.67 -7.20
N ALA A 62 -11.40 -15.72 -7.95
CA ALA A 62 -11.44 -17.07 -7.40
C ALA A 62 -10.08 -17.54 -6.89
N TYR A 63 -8.99 -17.18 -7.57
CA TYR A 63 -7.64 -17.54 -7.14
C TYR A 63 -7.24 -16.82 -5.85
N THR A 64 -7.61 -15.54 -5.73
CA THR A 64 -7.36 -14.72 -4.54
C THR A 64 -8.13 -15.27 -3.35
N ILE A 65 -9.42 -15.55 -3.50
CA ILE A 65 -10.25 -16.08 -2.41
C ILE A 65 -9.79 -17.48 -1.98
N ALA A 66 -9.46 -18.36 -2.94
CA ALA A 66 -8.91 -19.67 -2.60
C ALA A 66 -7.59 -19.56 -1.82
N ALA A 67 -6.71 -18.62 -2.20
CA ALA A 67 -5.49 -18.34 -1.47
C ALA A 67 -5.78 -17.77 -0.06
N MET A 68 -6.76 -16.88 0.09
CA MET A 68 -7.18 -16.36 1.39
C MET A 68 -7.68 -17.49 2.30
N ASP A 69 -8.59 -18.35 1.80
CA ASP A 69 -9.20 -19.44 2.55
C ASP A 69 -8.16 -20.49 2.98
N HIS A 70 -7.23 -20.84 2.08
CA HIS A 70 -6.14 -21.78 2.40
C HIS A 70 -5.24 -21.28 3.54
N GLN A 71 -5.17 -19.96 3.73
CA GLN A 71 -4.16 -19.31 4.57
C GLN A 71 -4.76 -18.64 5.81
N GLY A 72 -6.09 -18.60 5.92
CA GLY A 72 -6.80 -17.98 7.04
C GLY A 72 -6.79 -16.44 6.99
N ILE A 73 -6.82 -15.86 5.79
CA ILE A 73 -6.98 -14.41 5.61
C ILE A 73 -8.48 -14.08 5.49
N ASP A 74 -8.97 -13.22 6.37
CA ASP A 74 -10.38 -12.85 6.42
C ASP A 74 -10.70 -11.77 5.38
N THR A 75 -9.85 -10.74 5.28
CA THR A 75 -10.08 -9.59 4.39
C THR A 75 -8.80 -9.16 3.71
N ILE A 76 -8.90 -8.70 2.46
CA ILE A 76 -7.79 -8.07 1.73
C ILE A 76 -8.11 -6.62 1.36
N VAL A 77 -7.07 -5.80 1.24
CA VAL A 77 -7.11 -4.50 0.59
C VAL A 77 -6.59 -4.65 -0.84
N ALA A 78 -7.48 -4.44 -1.82
CA ALA A 78 -7.20 -4.55 -3.23
C ALA A 78 -6.86 -3.19 -3.83
N LEU A 79 -5.60 -3.04 -4.25
CA LEU A 79 -5.04 -1.80 -4.75
C LEU A 79 -4.96 -1.84 -6.29
N PRO A 80 -5.61 -0.91 -7.01
CA PRO A 80 -5.42 -0.80 -8.45
C PRO A 80 -4.10 -0.10 -8.76
N VAL A 81 -3.64 -0.25 -10.00
CA VAL A 81 -2.47 0.48 -10.50
C VAL A 81 -2.75 1.15 -11.84
N ASP A 82 -2.35 2.41 -11.91
CA ASP A 82 -2.40 3.24 -13.10
C ASP A 82 -0.98 3.63 -13.48
N TYR A 83 -0.40 2.93 -14.46
CA TYR A 83 0.98 3.12 -14.89
C TYR A 83 1.10 3.70 -16.29
N ASP A 84 -0.01 4.00 -16.94
CA ASP A 84 -0.08 4.30 -18.36
C ASP A 84 0.79 5.52 -18.70
N ILE A 85 0.65 6.60 -17.93
CA ILE A 85 1.41 7.85 -18.12
C ILE A 85 2.90 7.59 -17.97
N ASN A 86 3.29 6.81 -16.96
CA ASN A 86 4.69 6.49 -16.70
C ASN A 86 5.31 5.62 -17.80
N TRP A 87 4.55 4.69 -18.37
CA TRP A 87 5.00 3.88 -19.51
C TRP A 87 4.86 4.60 -20.86
N GLY A 88 4.18 5.75 -20.89
CA GLY A 88 3.84 6.48 -22.11
C GLY A 88 2.96 5.66 -23.05
N GLN A 89 2.09 4.81 -22.50
CA GLN A 89 1.20 3.94 -23.26
C GLN A 89 -0.03 3.57 -22.43
N GLU A 90 -1.22 3.69 -23.02
CA GLU A 90 -2.48 3.34 -22.37
C GLU A 90 -2.67 1.84 -22.20
N SER A 91 -3.24 1.45 -21.06
CA SER A 91 -3.79 0.12 -20.81
C SER A 91 -5.03 -0.11 -21.67
N GLN A 92 -5.34 -1.38 -21.97
CA GLN A 92 -6.62 -1.72 -22.61
C GLN A 92 -7.82 -1.64 -21.66
N PHE A 93 -7.58 -1.59 -20.35
CA PHE A 93 -8.57 -1.25 -19.33
C PHE A 93 -8.34 0.18 -18.86
N THR A 94 -9.40 0.97 -18.92
CA THR A 94 -9.42 2.32 -18.32
C THR A 94 -9.34 2.23 -16.80
N VAL A 95 -9.00 3.34 -16.14
CA VAL A 95 -9.01 3.41 -14.67
C VAL A 95 -10.41 3.13 -14.11
N ASP A 96 -11.46 3.65 -14.74
CA ASP A 96 -12.85 3.43 -14.32
C ASP A 96 -13.25 1.95 -14.41
N GLU A 97 -12.82 1.24 -15.46
CA GLU A 97 -13.06 -0.21 -15.57
C GLU A 97 -12.26 -1.02 -14.56
N LYS A 98 -11.04 -0.58 -14.22
CA LYS A 98 -10.27 -1.18 -13.12
C LYS A 98 -11.00 -0.99 -11.79
N HIS A 99 -11.63 0.16 -11.55
CA HIS A 99 -12.47 0.40 -10.36
C HIS A 99 -13.75 -0.44 -10.37
N ALA A 100 -14.44 -0.54 -11.51
CA ALA A 100 -15.63 -1.38 -11.66
C ALA A 100 -15.32 -2.87 -11.41
N TYR A 101 -14.14 -3.35 -11.82
CA TYR A 101 -13.67 -4.68 -11.45
C TYR A 101 -13.53 -4.86 -9.94
N LEU A 102 -12.94 -3.88 -9.23
CA LEU A 102 -12.86 -3.93 -7.77
C LEU A 102 -14.24 -3.91 -7.12
N GLN A 103 -15.19 -3.11 -7.63
CA GLN A 103 -16.59 -3.13 -7.18
C GLN A 103 -17.21 -4.52 -7.36
N MET A 104 -16.98 -5.16 -8.50
CA MET A 104 -17.47 -6.51 -8.78
C MET A 104 -16.93 -7.50 -7.74
N LEU A 105 -15.63 -7.47 -7.43
CA LEU A 105 -15.04 -8.32 -6.39
C LEU A 105 -15.65 -8.06 -5.01
N GLN A 106 -15.84 -6.79 -4.62
CA GLN A 106 -16.49 -6.44 -3.34
C GLN A 106 -17.92 -6.98 -3.26
N THR A 107 -18.65 -6.93 -4.37
CA THR A 107 -20.05 -7.41 -4.45
C THR A 107 -20.11 -8.93 -4.41
N LYS A 108 -19.21 -9.61 -5.13
CA LYS A 108 -19.14 -11.07 -5.19
C LYS A 108 -18.65 -11.68 -3.86
N TYR A 109 -17.77 -10.98 -3.14
CA TYR A 109 -17.15 -11.44 -1.90
C TYR A 109 -17.29 -10.40 -0.77
N PRO A 110 -18.51 -10.16 -0.27
CA PRO A 110 -18.79 -9.11 0.70
C PRO A 110 -17.98 -9.29 1.99
N GLY A 111 -17.32 -8.23 2.44
CA GLY A 111 -16.47 -8.23 3.64
C GLY A 111 -15.09 -8.89 3.46
N ARG A 112 -14.84 -9.57 2.33
CA ARG A 112 -13.56 -10.21 2.03
C ARG A 112 -12.62 -9.29 1.24
N VAL A 113 -13.16 -8.35 0.46
CA VAL A 113 -12.37 -7.45 -0.39
C VAL A 113 -12.71 -6.00 -0.08
N LEU A 114 -11.68 -5.16 0.10
CA LEU A 114 -11.79 -3.70 0.21
C LEU A 114 -11.02 -3.09 -0.96
N GLY A 115 -11.72 -2.64 -1.98
CA GLY A 115 -11.13 -2.04 -3.17
C GLY A 115 -10.74 -0.58 -2.95
N PHE A 116 -9.67 -0.12 -3.57
CA PHE A 116 -9.22 1.28 -3.53
C PHE A 116 -9.42 1.96 -4.87
N SER A 117 -9.58 3.28 -4.83
CA SER A 117 -9.53 4.14 -6.01
C SER A 117 -8.11 4.67 -6.19
N GLY A 118 -7.54 4.61 -7.39
CA GLY A 118 -6.15 4.99 -7.62
C GLY A 118 -5.83 5.51 -9.03
N PRO A 119 -6.51 6.57 -9.52
CA PRO A 119 -6.09 7.25 -10.75
C PRO A 119 -4.72 7.93 -10.55
N ASP A 120 -3.89 7.97 -11.59
CA ASP A 120 -2.75 8.88 -11.63
C ASP A 120 -3.27 10.32 -11.66
N VAL A 121 -2.77 11.14 -10.74
CA VAL A 121 -3.25 12.51 -10.53
C VAL A 121 -3.10 13.40 -11.77
N ARG A 122 -2.17 13.06 -12.66
CA ARG A 122 -1.88 13.82 -13.89
C ARG A 122 -2.91 13.57 -15.00
N ARG A 123 -3.81 12.59 -14.84
CA ARG A 123 -4.91 12.39 -15.79
C ARG A 123 -5.87 13.58 -15.79
N PRO A 124 -6.44 13.93 -16.95
CA PRO A 124 -7.64 14.76 -16.98
C PRO A 124 -8.74 14.12 -16.13
N ASN A 125 -9.43 14.91 -15.32
CA ASN A 125 -10.51 14.46 -14.46
C ASN A 125 -10.11 13.41 -13.40
N SER A 126 -8.84 13.37 -12.97
CA SER A 126 -8.35 12.41 -11.97
C SER A 126 -9.15 12.47 -10.67
N PHE A 127 -9.54 13.66 -10.20
CA PHE A 127 -10.40 13.82 -9.02
C PHE A 127 -11.80 13.23 -9.21
N GLN A 128 -12.42 13.41 -10.38
CA GLN A 128 -13.75 12.87 -10.67
C GLN A 128 -13.72 11.35 -10.77
N LEU A 129 -12.68 10.77 -11.39
CA LEU A 129 -12.46 9.31 -11.38
C LEU A 129 -12.27 8.80 -9.95
N PHE A 130 -11.49 9.52 -9.14
CA PHE A 130 -11.29 9.18 -7.73
C PHE A 130 -12.62 9.16 -6.97
N LYS A 131 -13.36 10.27 -7.03
CA LYS A 131 -14.64 10.49 -6.35
C LYS A 131 -15.71 9.48 -6.76
N ARG A 132 -15.84 9.22 -8.07
CA ARG A 132 -16.73 8.18 -8.62
C ARG A 132 -16.38 6.79 -8.07
N GLY A 133 -15.09 6.47 -7.98
CA GLY A 133 -14.62 5.26 -7.32
C GLY A 133 -15.13 5.10 -5.89
N ILE A 134 -15.15 6.19 -5.12
CA ILE A 134 -15.66 6.16 -3.74
C ILE A 134 -17.20 6.11 -3.71
N GLU A 135 -17.87 7.03 -4.40
CA GLU A 135 -19.32 7.25 -4.28
C GLU A 135 -20.16 6.21 -5.02
N GLU A 136 -19.76 5.83 -6.24
CA GLU A 136 -20.53 4.91 -7.09
C GLU A 136 -20.06 3.46 -6.94
N TYR A 137 -18.75 3.25 -6.84
CA TYR A 137 -18.16 1.91 -6.73
C TYR A 137 -17.92 1.45 -5.29
N GLY A 138 -18.14 2.32 -4.30
CA GLY A 138 -18.04 1.99 -2.88
C GLY A 138 -16.62 1.64 -2.43
N LEU A 139 -15.60 2.09 -3.16
CA LEU A 139 -14.19 1.87 -2.83
C LEU A 139 -13.81 2.60 -1.53
N LYS A 140 -12.82 2.07 -0.81
CA LYS A 140 -12.58 2.33 0.61
C LYS A 140 -11.37 3.20 0.91
N GLY A 141 -10.72 3.76 -0.11
CA GLY A 141 -9.58 4.64 0.08
C GLY A 141 -8.92 5.06 -1.22
N PHE A 142 -7.86 5.85 -1.08
CA PHE A 142 -7.06 6.36 -2.19
C PHE A 142 -5.72 5.64 -2.27
N LYS A 143 -5.36 5.14 -3.46
CA LYS A 143 -4.04 4.58 -3.77
C LYS A 143 -3.31 5.53 -4.71
N MET A 144 -2.24 6.15 -4.24
CA MET A 144 -1.33 6.92 -5.07
C MET A 144 -0.05 6.15 -5.37
N VAL A 145 0.59 6.50 -6.49
CA VAL A 145 1.88 5.92 -6.90
C VAL A 145 2.85 7.02 -7.37
N PRO A 146 3.39 7.83 -6.45
CA PRO A 146 4.33 8.92 -6.75
C PRO A 146 5.52 8.53 -7.63
N GLY A 147 6.02 7.29 -7.45
CA GLY A 147 7.09 6.71 -8.26
C GLY A 147 6.86 6.74 -9.79
N CYS A 148 5.62 6.99 -10.24
CA CYS A 148 5.25 7.19 -11.63
C CYS A 148 5.57 8.58 -12.21
N GLY A 149 6.07 9.52 -11.40
CA GLY A 149 6.59 10.79 -11.89
C GLY A 149 6.02 12.06 -11.26
N TYR A 150 5.56 12.02 -10.02
CA TYR A 150 5.04 13.17 -9.28
C TYR A 150 5.34 13.04 -7.79
N TYR A 151 5.44 14.15 -7.06
CA TYR A 151 5.69 14.12 -5.61
C TYR A 151 4.38 13.85 -4.84
N PRO A 152 4.43 13.21 -3.65
CA PRO A 152 3.29 13.09 -2.75
C PRO A 152 2.66 14.44 -2.34
N TRP A 153 3.42 15.53 -2.34
CA TRP A 153 2.92 16.88 -2.02
C TRP A 153 2.51 17.67 -3.28
N ASP A 154 2.40 17.03 -4.44
CA ASP A 154 1.93 17.69 -5.67
C ASP A 154 0.52 18.27 -5.47
N GLU A 155 0.35 19.56 -5.74
CA GLU A 155 -0.91 20.29 -5.47
C GLU A 155 -2.13 19.68 -6.17
N ARG A 156 -1.92 18.95 -7.27
CA ARG A 156 -3.02 18.24 -7.96
C ARG A 156 -3.64 17.15 -7.09
N LEU A 157 -2.95 16.66 -6.07
CA LEU A 157 -3.43 15.65 -5.12
C LEU A 157 -4.28 16.27 -4.00
N PHE A 158 -4.19 17.58 -3.77
CA PHE A 158 -4.83 18.24 -2.62
C PHE A 158 -6.35 18.04 -2.58
N PRO A 159 -7.10 18.15 -3.70
CA PRO A 159 -8.53 17.86 -3.69
C PRO A 159 -8.85 16.41 -3.26
N MET A 160 -7.99 15.44 -3.60
CA MET A 160 -8.17 14.06 -3.16
C MET A 160 -7.91 13.92 -1.66
N TYR A 161 -6.90 14.62 -1.12
CA TYR A 161 -6.59 14.62 0.32
C TYR A 161 -7.65 15.30 1.16
N GLU A 162 -8.17 16.45 0.72
CA GLU A 162 -9.30 17.12 1.37
C GLU A 162 -10.53 16.22 1.41
N TYR A 163 -10.85 15.58 0.28
CA TYR A 163 -11.95 14.62 0.21
C TYR A 163 -11.72 13.41 1.13
N CYS A 164 -10.50 12.87 1.19
CA CYS A 164 -10.13 11.81 2.12
C CYS A 164 -10.28 12.22 3.58
N LEU A 165 -9.89 13.45 3.95
CA LEU A 165 -10.07 13.98 5.31
C LEU A 165 -11.54 14.13 5.68
N ASP A 166 -12.35 14.66 4.76
CA ASP A 166 -13.77 14.93 5.01
C ASP A 166 -14.60 13.65 5.12
N ASN A 167 -14.19 12.60 4.40
CA ASN A 167 -14.84 11.29 4.43
C ASN A 167 -14.13 10.26 5.32
N ASP A 168 -13.04 10.67 5.98
CA ASP A 168 -12.21 9.82 6.83
C ASP A 168 -11.77 8.52 6.13
N LEU A 169 -11.18 8.69 4.95
CA LEU A 169 -10.66 7.65 4.07
C LEU A 169 -9.13 7.61 4.12
N PRO A 170 -8.52 6.42 4.14
CA PRO A 170 -7.06 6.30 4.14
C PRO A 170 -6.45 6.50 2.74
N VAL A 171 -5.19 6.95 2.75
CA VAL A 171 -4.33 7.12 1.57
C VAL A 171 -3.16 6.14 1.65
N PHE A 172 -2.97 5.35 0.60
CA PHE A 172 -1.93 4.33 0.51
C PHE A 172 -0.90 4.76 -0.53
N THR A 173 0.39 4.69 -0.17
CA THR A 173 1.49 5.04 -1.07
C THR A 173 2.66 4.08 -0.91
N CYS A 174 3.37 3.80 -2.02
CA CYS A 174 4.56 2.95 -1.97
C CYS A 174 5.79 3.79 -1.65
N THR A 175 6.44 3.50 -0.54
CA THR A 175 7.78 4.02 -0.20
C THR A 175 8.82 2.95 -0.46
N GLN A 176 9.19 2.73 -1.72
CA GLN A 176 10.27 1.79 -2.05
C GLN A 176 11.20 2.29 -3.14
N TRP A 177 12.47 1.89 -3.03
CA TRP A 177 13.51 2.14 -4.01
C TRP A 177 13.26 1.29 -5.25
N GLY A 178 12.65 1.88 -6.28
CA GLY A 178 12.56 1.34 -7.65
C GLY A 178 12.07 -0.12 -7.75
N SER A 179 10.88 -0.36 -8.30
CA SER A 179 10.38 -1.72 -8.50
C SER A 179 11.18 -2.50 -9.56
N GLY A 180 12.27 -3.17 -9.17
CA GLY A 180 12.95 -4.30 -9.85
C GLY A 180 13.16 -4.25 -11.37
N GLY A 181 13.09 -3.07 -12.00
CA GLY A 181 12.80 -2.98 -13.43
C GLY A 181 12.89 -1.59 -14.07
N GLY A 182 13.41 -0.60 -13.34
CA GLY A 182 13.78 0.70 -13.92
C GLY A 182 12.63 1.62 -14.35
N TYR A 183 11.37 1.28 -14.09
CA TYR A 183 10.22 2.08 -14.51
C TYR A 183 9.62 2.97 -13.42
N ARG A 184 10.08 2.89 -12.17
CA ARG A 184 9.69 3.84 -11.11
C ARG A 184 10.87 4.73 -10.75
N TYR A 185 10.64 6.04 -10.67
CA TYR A 185 11.66 6.99 -10.23
C TYR A 185 11.71 6.99 -8.70
N ALA A 186 12.81 6.46 -8.14
CA ALA A 186 12.96 6.32 -6.69
C ALA A 186 12.76 7.64 -5.94
N ARG A 187 13.28 8.76 -6.46
CA ARG A 187 13.17 10.08 -5.80
C ARG A 187 11.75 10.47 -5.38
N PHE A 188 10.71 10.05 -6.10
CA PHE A 188 9.32 10.39 -5.74
C PHE A 188 8.74 9.48 -4.66
N SER A 189 9.38 8.35 -4.41
CA SER A 189 8.99 7.38 -3.38
C SER A 189 9.77 7.54 -2.08
N ASP A 190 10.66 8.55 -1.97
CA ASP A 190 11.37 8.83 -0.72
C ASP A 190 10.36 9.24 0.37
N PRO A 191 10.35 8.57 1.53
CA PRO A 191 9.44 8.90 2.63
C PRO A 191 9.48 10.36 3.08
N MET A 192 10.60 11.07 2.89
CA MET A 192 10.71 12.50 3.20
C MET A 192 9.66 13.33 2.46
N HIS A 193 9.31 12.97 1.22
CA HIS A 193 8.27 13.72 0.50
C HIS A 193 6.86 13.41 1.01
N VAL A 194 6.66 12.29 1.68
CA VAL A 194 5.39 12.02 2.38
C VAL A 194 5.33 12.82 3.69
N ASN A 195 6.47 13.09 4.32
CA ASN A 195 6.51 14.02 5.46
C ASN A 195 6.06 15.43 5.04
N ASP A 196 6.51 15.95 3.90
CA ASP A 196 6.06 17.25 3.39
C ASP A 196 4.53 17.27 3.17
N MET A 197 3.96 16.20 2.60
CA MET A 197 2.51 16.03 2.46
C MET A 197 1.80 16.05 3.82
N LEU A 198 2.37 15.40 4.84
CA LEU A 198 1.82 15.37 6.19
C LEU A 198 1.98 16.69 6.94
N CYS A 199 2.91 17.56 6.55
CA CYS A 199 2.95 18.94 7.08
C CYS A 199 1.72 19.75 6.64
N GLU A 200 1.24 19.52 5.42
CA GLU A 200 0.04 20.19 4.89
C GLU A 200 -1.27 19.52 5.37
N PHE A 201 -1.27 18.18 5.45
CA PHE A 201 -2.44 17.38 5.84
C PHE A 201 -2.12 16.46 7.04
N PRO A 202 -1.85 17.01 8.24
CA PRO A 202 -1.32 16.25 9.39
C PRO A 202 -2.29 15.24 10.01
N ASP A 203 -3.59 15.42 9.73
CA ASP A 203 -4.65 14.52 10.17
C ASP A 203 -4.98 13.43 9.12
N LEU A 204 -4.30 13.43 7.97
CA LEU A 204 -4.53 12.45 6.92
C LEU A 204 -4.07 11.07 7.39
N LYS A 205 -4.94 10.07 7.21
CA LYS A 205 -4.59 8.67 7.46
C LYS A 205 -3.76 8.16 6.29
N VAL A 206 -2.45 8.04 6.46
CA VAL A 206 -1.53 7.61 5.40
C VAL A 206 -0.84 6.29 5.75
N VAL A 207 -0.76 5.38 4.80
CA VAL A 207 -0.01 4.13 4.90
C VAL A 207 1.18 4.15 3.97
N LEU A 208 2.38 4.02 4.55
CA LEU A 208 3.64 3.85 3.84
C LEU A 208 3.89 2.37 3.57
N LEU A 209 3.49 1.91 2.39
CA LEU A 209 3.71 0.54 1.94
C LEU A 209 5.19 0.29 1.66
N HIS A 210 5.64 -0.92 1.95
CA HIS A 210 7.02 -1.38 1.95
C HIS A 210 7.97 -0.66 2.91
N ALA A 211 7.50 0.34 3.67
CA ALA A 211 8.25 1.06 4.69
C ALA A 211 9.70 1.42 4.30
N GLY A 212 9.94 2.02 3.13
CA GLY A 212 11.27 2.42 2.67
C GLY A 212 12.14 1.34 2.05
N HIS A 213 11.63 0.11 1.83
CA HIS A 213 12.41 -0.97 1.23
C HIS A 213 13.09 -0.54 -0.08
N SER A 214 14.37 -0.81 -0.33
CA SER A 214 15.28 -1.68 0.38
C SER A 214 16.35 -0.92 1.18
N LYS A 215 16.08 0.35 1.51
CA LYS A 215 17.02 1.30 2.11
C LYS A 215 16.73 1.50 3.61
N LEU A 216 17.69 1.16 4.49
CA LEU A 216 17.48 1.29 5.94
C LEU A 216 17.28 2.75 6.36
N ASP A 217 17.99 3.70 5.75
CA ASP A 217 17.77 5.14 5.95
C ASP A 217 16.33 5.54 5.60
N TRP A 218 15.76 4.94 4.56
CA TRP A 218 14.36 5.17 4.21
C TRP A 218 13.38 4.49 5.17
N PHE A 219 13.70 3.32 5.71
CA PHE A 219 12.91 2.73 6.79
C PHE A 219 12.88 3.65 8.01
N GLU A 220 14.04 4.19 8.40
CA GLU A 220 14.14 5.15 9.49
C GLU A 220 13.35 6.44 9.22
N ASN A 221 13.43 6.97 8.00
CA ASN A 221 12.61 8.11 7.59
C ASN A 221 11.12 7.78 7.63
N SER A 222 10.72 6.55 7.24
CA SER A 222 9.32 6.10 7.26
C SER A 222 8.75 6.09 8.67
N ILE A 223 9.46 5.47 9.64
CA ILE A 223 8.99 5.42 11.04
C ILE A 223 9.00 6.81 11.69
N ARG A 224 9.95 7.69 11.33
CA ARG A 224 9.99 9.08 11.82
C ARG A 224 8.85 9.91 11.26
N THR A 225 8.57 9.78 9.96
CA THR A 225 7.46 10.44 9.27
C THR A 225 6.13 10.07 9.92
N ILE A 226 5.87 8.77 10.14
CA ILE A 226 4.60 8.39 10.76
C ILE A 226 4.53 8.80 12.23
N ALA A 227 5.64 8.75 12.99
CA ALA A 227 5.66 9.20 14.39
C ALA A 227 5.37 10.70 14.54
N GLY A 228 5.75 11.52 13.56
CA GLY A 228 5.41 12.95 13.51
C GLY A 228 3.96 13.26 13.14
N SER A 229 3.19 12.26 12.68
CA SER A 229 1.80 12.42 12.24
C SER A 229 0.79 11.75 13.18
N ARG A 230 -0.48 12.15 13.10
CA ARG A 230 -1.56 11.52 13.86
C ARG A 230 -2.08 10.24 13.19
N GLY A 231 -2.18 10.24 11.86
CA GLY A 231 -2.77 9.17 11.06
C GLY A 231 -1.79 8.29 10.28
N GLY A 232 -0.48 8.35 10.56
CA GLY A 232 0.52 7.59 9.81
C GLY A 232 0.67 6.13 10.24
N TYR A 233 0.81 5.24 9.26
CA TYR A 233 1.07 3.81 9.43
C TYR A 233 2.20 3.35 8.50
N ILE A 234 2.90 2.28 8.88
CA ILE A 234 3.82 1.56 7.99
C ILE A 234 3.29 0.16 7.71
N GLU A 235 3.63 -0.39 6.56
CA GLU A 235 3.36 -1.76 6.14
C GLU A 235 4.67 -2.29 5.56
N PRO A 236 5.40 -3.19 6.26
CA PRO A 236 6.79 -3.53 5.93
C PRO A 236 6.95 -4.85 5.15
N ASP A 237 5.94 -5.30 4.38
CA ASP A 237 5.95 -6.53 3.57
C ASP A 237 7.28 -6.83 2.89
N ALA A 238 7.81 -5.86 2.12
CA ALA A 238 8.92 -6.10 1.21
C ALA A 238 10.23 -6.38 1.95
N TRP A 239 10.35 -5.95 3.22
CA TRP A 239 11.51 -6.27 4.07
C TRP A 239 11.57 -7.74 4.46
N LEU A 240 10.45 -8.43 4.40
CA LEU A 240 10.37 -9.86 4.62
C LEU A 240 10.78 -10.65 3.36
N PHE A 241 10.90 -10.00 2.19
CA PHE A 241 11.31 -10.68 0.97
C PHE A 241 12.74 -11.25 1.07
N GLY A 242 12.92 -12.47 0.57
CA GLY A 242 14.15 -13.26 0.67
C GLY A 242 14.40 -13.94 2.01
N TYR A 243 13.59 -13.71 3.05
CA TYR A 243 13.80 -14.34 4.36
C TYR A 243 13.55 -15.86 4.31
N GLY A 244 14.53 -16.65 4.77
CA GLY A 244 14.43 -18.10 4.92
C GLY A 244 14.45 -18.95 3.63
N LEU A 245 14.67 -18.36 2.45
CA LEU A 245 14.67 -19.09 1.17
C LEU A 245 15.93 -18.79 0.34
N GLU A 246 16.83 -19.77 0.27
CA GLU A 246 18.09 -19.71 -0.48
C GLU A 246 17.89 -19.47 -1.99
N SER A 247 16.73 -19.87 -2.52
CA SER A 247 16.32 -19.73 -3.93
C SER A 247 15.95 -18.30 -4.37
N GLN A 248 15.87 -17.34 -3.44
CA GLN A 248 15.33 -16.00 -3.68
C GLN A 248 16.39 -14.89 -3.72
N LYS A 249 17.67 -15.19 -3.45
CA LYS A 249 18.78 -14.23 -3.58
C LYS A 249 18.87 -13.58 -4.98
N SER A 250 18.18 -14.12 -5.99
CA SER A 250 18.24 -13.65 -7.38
C SER A 250 17.06 -12.79 -7.88
N LEU A 251 15.87 -12.82 -7.26
CA LEU A 251 14.64 -12.23 -7.84
C LEU A 251 14.43 -10.73 -7.54
N MET A 252 14.98 -10.28 -6.41
CA MET A 252 15.27 -8.89 -6.10
C MET A 252 16.67 -8.92 -5.47
N PRO A 253 17.58 -7.98 -5.80
CA PRO A 253 18.84 -7.89 -5.07
C PRO A 253 18.46 -7.74 -3.59
N SER A 254 18.63 -8.81 -2.82
CA SER A 254 18.37 -8.81 -1.39
C SER A 254 19.15 -7.64 -0.82
N ASN A 255 18.49 -6.75 -0.08
CA ASN A 255 19.24 -5.86 0.78
C ASN A 255 20.12 -6.73 1.70
N ALA A 256 21.24 -6.18 2.16
CA ALA A 256 22.12 -6.86 3.11
C ALA A 256 21.46 -7.08 4.50
N PHE A 257 20.14 -6.91 4.62
CA PHE A 257 19.38 -6.77 5.85
C PHE A 257 18.14 -7.69 5.90
N ASN A 258 18.17 -8.81 5.19
CA ASN A 258 17.06 -9.77 5.11
C ASN A 258 17.23 -11.00 6.01
N ASP A 259 18.10 -10.93 7.03
CA ASP A 259 18.22 -11.96 8.06
C ASP A 259 17.24 -11.72 9.24
N GLU A 260 16.99 -12.78 10.04
CA GLU A 260 15.97 -12.75 11.11
C GLU A 260 16.28 -11.65 12.13
N ALA A 261 17.56 -11.48 12.49
CA ALA A 261 17.98 -10.53 13.51
C ALA A 261 17.78 -9.08 13.04
N SER A 262 18.14 -8.79 11.79
CA SER A 262 17.94 -7.47 11.18
C SER A 262 16.46 -7.11 11.10
N ILE A 263 15.61 -8.02 10.60
CA ILE A 263 14.16 -7.79 10.48
C ILE A 263 13.53 -7.57 11.86
N VAL A 264 13.84 -8.41 12.85
CA VAL A 264 13.33 -8.26 14.21
C VAL A 264 13.76 -6.93 14.83
N THR A 265 15.03 -6.56 14.68
CA THR A 265 15.57 -5.31 15.24
C THR A 265 14.91 -4.10 14.59
N MET A 266 14.68 -4.15 13.28
CA MET A 266 13.95 -3.13 12.53
C MET A 266 12.51 -2.97 13.05
N LEU A 267 11.78 -4.08 13.25
CA LEU A 267 10.42 -4.05 13.80
C LEU A 267 10.40 -3.56 15.25
N ALA A 268 11.39 -3.93 16.07
CA ALA A 268 11.51 -3.47 17.45
C ALA A 268 11.74 -1.95 17.50
N LYS A 269 12.55 -1.41 16.57
CA LYS A 269 12.73 0.03 16.39
C LYS A 269 11.42 0.72 15.99
N ALA A 270 10.66 0.16 15.04
CA ALA A 270 9.34 0.69 14.69
C ALA A 270 8.37 0.69 15.87
N LYS A 271 8.33 -0.41 16.65
CA LYS A 271 7.54 -0.50 17.89
C LYS A 271 7.93 0.60 18.89
N SER A 272 9.22 0.82 19.10
CA SER A 272 9.73 1.84 20.04
C SER A 272 9.38 3.27 19.59
N VAL A 273 9.46 3.56 18.29
CA VAL A 273 9.27 4.91 17.74
C VAL A 273 7.81 5.27 17.50
N ALA A 274 7.04 4.35 16.92
CA ALA A 274 5.67 4.63 16.45
C ALA A 274 4.60 3.77 17.15
N GLY A 275 4.99 2.75 17.91
CA GLY A 275 4.08 1.78 18.49
C GLY A 275 3.58 0.75 17.47
N THR A 276 3.26 -0.45 17.96
CA THR A 276 2.74 -1.55 17.14
C THR A 276 1.35 -1.29 16.60
N PHE A 277 0.60 -0.36 17.20
CA PHE A 277 -0.71 0.10 16.71
C PHE A 277 -0.65 0.86 15.36
N ARG A 278 0.56 1.17 14.87
CA ARG A 278 0.82 1.83 13.57
C ARG A 278 1.51 0.93 12.53
N ILE A 279 1.62 -0.37 12.82
CA ILE A 279 2.25 -1.34 11.91
C ILE A 279 1.15 -2.22 11.32
N LEU A 280 1.05 -2.28 10.01
CA LEU A 280 0.07 -3.09 9.29
C LEU A 280 0.73 -4.34 8.69
N PHE A 281 -0.04 -5.42 8.63
CA PHE A 281 0.30 -6.61 7.87
C PHE A 281 -0.07 -6.44 6.39
N GLY A 282 0.83 -6.86 5.51
CA GLY A 282 0.61 -6.96 4.08
C GLY A 282 1.57 -7.96 3.46
N THR A 283 1.28 -8.41 2.24
CA THR A 283 2.19 -9.32 1.50
C THR A 283 2.64 -8.82 0.15
N ASP A 284 2.03 -7.76 -0.40
CA ASP A 284 2.19 -7.30 -1.79
C ASP A 284 2.06 -8.45 -2.80
N SER A 285 1.06 -9.31 -2.55
CA SER A 285 0.88 -10.53 -3.35
C SER A 285 0.16 -10.26 -4.66
N GLY A 286 0.63 -10.93 -5.71
CA GLY A 286 -0.05 -11.01 -7.00
C GLY A 286 -1.20 -12.01 -6.98
N THR A 287 -2.05 -11.92 -7.99
CA THR A 287 -3.28 -12.73 -8.13
C THR A 287 -3.23 -13.68 -9.31
N GLY A 288 -4.05 -14.73 -9.31
CA GLY A 288 -4.13 -15.67 -10.43
C GLY A 288 -3.23 -16.90 -10.26
N PRO A 289 -3.13 -17.76 -11.29
CA PRO A 289 -2.65 -19.13 -11.14
C PRO A 289 -1.14 -19.25 -10.89
N ALA A 290 -0.31 -18.28 -11.31
CA ALA A 290 1.13 -18.34 -11.05
C ALA A 290 1.51 -18.09 -9.59
N TYR A 291 0.56 -17.65 -8.78
CA TYR A 291 0.75 -17.27 -7.39
C TYR A 291 0.01 -18.20 -6.41
N GLN A 292 -0.35 -19.40 -6.89
CA GLN A 292 -1.03 -20.41 -6.11
C GLN A 292 -0.06 -21.44 -5.50
N GLY A 293 -0.39 -21.91 -4.31
CA GLY A 293 0.30 -22.99 -3.60
C GLY A 293 1.61 -22.59 -2.89
N ASP A 294 2.12 -23.51 -2.07
CA ASP A 294 3.23 -23.24 -1.13
C ASP A 294 4.61 -23.07 -1.78
N ARG A 295 4.73 -23.34 -3.09
CA ARG A 295 6.00 -23.29 -3.84
C ARG A 295 6.09 -22.12 -4.82
N SER A 296 5.11 -21.21 -4.83
CA SER A 296 5.14 -20.07 -5.74
C SER A 296 6.33 -19.18 -5.34
N GLY A 297 7.42 -19.23 -6.11
CA GLY A 297 8.64 -18.44 -5.83
C GLY A 297 8.45 -16.93 -6.02
N ALA A 298 7.27 -16.47 -6.44
CA ALA A 298 6.96 -15.04 -6.50
C ALA A 298 6.26 -14.55 -5.22
N HIS A 299 5.65 -15.45 -4.42
CA HIS A 299 5.06 -15.13 -3.13
C HIS A 299 5.26 -16.28 -2.17
N PHE A 300 6.04 -15.99 -1.14
CA PHE A 300 5.74 -16.40 0.22
C PHE A 300 4.24 -16.72 0.38
N GLY A 301 3.91 -17.99 0.59
CA GLY A 301 2.53 -18.34 0.90
C GLY A 301 2.11 -17.54 2.13
N TRP A 302 0.94 -16.89 2.10
CA TRP A 302 0.42 -16.14 3.24
C TRP A 302 0.53 -16.93 4.56
N ARG A 303 0.44 -18.28 4.56
CA ARG A 303 0.72 -19.11 5.76
C ARG A 303 2.07 -18.83 6.36
N THR A 304 3.11 -18.81 5.53
CA THR A 304 4.49 -18.64 5.96
C THR A 304 4.61 -17.32 6.68
N TRP A 305 4.03 -16.25 6.11
CA TRP A 305 4.04 -14.94 6.74
C TRP A 305 3.16 -14.84 7.98
N VAL A 306 1.92 -15.28 7.91
CA VAL A 306 1.01 -15.29 9.06
C VAL A 306 1.62 -16.08 10.22
N ASN A 307 2.23 -17.24 9.94
CA ASN A 307 2.90 -18.03 10.96
C ASN A 307 4.18 -17.36 11.47
N TRP A 308 4.94 -16.69 10.61
CA TRP A 308 6.12 -15.92 11.02
C TRP A 308 5.73 -14.80 11.99
N TRP A 309 4.71 -14.01 11.64
CA TRP A 309 4.17 -12.96 12.50
C TRP A 309 3.59 -13.50 13.80
N ARG A 310 2.88 -14.65 13.77
CA ARG A 310 2.40 -15.33 14.99
C ARG A 310 3.52 -15.72 15.95
N LYS A 311 4.69 -16.09 15.40
CA LYS A 311 5.87 -16.46 16.18
C LYS A 311 6.77 -15.26 16.53
N LEU A 312 6.40 -14.04 16.15
CA LEU A 312 7.20 -12.85 16.41
C LEU A 312 7.63 -12.70 17.88
N PRO A 313 6.79 -12.98 18.91
CA PRO A 313 7.23 -12.94 20.31
C PRO A 313 8.41 -13.87 20.61
N GLU A 314 8.34 -15.12 20.15
CA GLU A 314 9.39 -16.14 20.33
C GLU A 314 10.64 -15.78 19.55
N THR A 315 10.47 -15.39 18.28
CA THR A 315 11.56 -15.01 17.40
C THR A 315 12.27 -13.75 17.89
N ALA A 316 11.53 -12.75 18.36
CA ALA A 316 12.11 -11.51 18.87
C ALA A 316 12.90 -11.71 20.16
N ALA A 317 12.43 -12.60 21.04
CA ALA A 317 13.10 -12.91 22.30
C ALA A 317 14.52 -13.49 22.08
N LYS A 318 14.74 -14.25 20.99
CA LYS A 318 16.08 -14.75 20.61
C LYS A 318 17.11 -13.64 20.42
N TYR A 319 16.65 -12.44 20.02
CA TYR A 319 17.47 -11.28 19.71
C TYR A 319 17.35 -10.17 20.76
N GLY A 320 16.82 -10.48 21.95
CA GLY A 320 16.73 -9.53 23.06
C GLY A 320 15.62 -8.48 22.91
N HIS A 321 14.66 -8.68 22.00
CA HIS A 321 13.52 -7.79 21.79
C HIS A 321 12.23 -8.41 22.33
N SER A 322 11.26 -7.58 22.72
CA SER A 322 9.99 -8.06 23.29
C SER A 322 8.80 -7.63 22.46
N PHE A 323 8.01 -8.63 22.05
CA PHE A 323 6.68 -8.46 21.47
C PHE A 323 5.69 -9.30 22.28
N THR A 324 4.49 -8.75 22.47
CA THR A 324 3.38 -9.42 23.14
C THR A 324 2.48 -10.07 22.10
N GLN A 325 1.59 -10.96 22.55
CA GLN A 325 0.56 -11.50 21.67
C GLN A 325 -0.39 -10.40 21.15
N GLN A 326 -0.65 -9.36 21.95
CA GLN A 326 -1.46 -8.22 21.54
C GLN A 326 -0.81 -7.44 20.39
N ASP A 327 0.52 -7.30 20.39
CA ASP A 327 1.26 -6.65 19.30
C ASP A 327 1.02 -7.40 17.97
N VAL A 328 1.06 -8.73 18.01
CA VAL A 328 0.81 -9.59 16.85
C VAL A 328 -0.60 -9.44 16.33
N GLU A 329 -1.60 -9.41 17.23
CA GLU A 329 -3.01 -9.24 16.87
C GLU A 329 -3.26 -7.88 16.20
N TRP A 330 -2.67 -6.81 16.76
CA TRP A 330 -2.72 -5.48 16.18
C TRP A 330 -2.16 -5.47 14.77
N ILE A 331 -0.96 -6.03 14.57
CA ILE A 331 -0.29 -6.06 13.27
C ILE A 331 -1.09 -6.87 12.25
N LEU A 332 -1.49 -8.10 12.61
CA LEU A 332 -2.14 -9.04 11.69
C LEU A 332 -3.52 -8.59 11.23
N GLY A 333 -4.23 -7.74 11.98
CA GLY A 333 -5.53 -7.29 11.50
C GLY A 333 -6.24 -6.22 12.31
N GLU A 334 -6.00 -6.07 13.62
CA GLU A 334 -6.81 -5.12 14.37
C GLU A 334 -6.52 -3.65 14.00
N ASN A 335 -5.27 -3.33 13.67
CA ASN A 335 -4.91 -1.99 13.17
C ASN A 335 -5.67 -1.66 11.89
N ALA A 336 -5.67 -2.59 10.92
CA ALA A 336 -6.41 -2.42 9.68
C ALA A 336 -7.93 -2.38 9.94
N ALA A 337 -8.44 -3.21 10.84
CA ALA A 337 -9.85 -3.21 11.20
C ALA A 337 -10.30 -1.86 11.81
N ARG A 338 -9.44 -1.21 12.61
CA ARG A 338 -9.67 0.17 13.09
C ARG A 338 -9.60 1.17 11.95
N LEU A 339 -8.57 1.09 11.10
CA LEU A 339 -8.36 1.98 9.96
C LEU A 339 -9.58 2.02 9.02
N PHE A 340 -10.18 0.85 8.78
CA PHE A 340 -11.35 0.68 7.91
C PHE A 340 -12.69 0.67 8.65
N LYS A 341 -12.73 0.99 9.95
CA LYS A 341 -13.95 1.04 10.78
C LYS A 341 -14.74 -0.27 10.83
N ILE A 342 -14.06 -1.40 10.63
CA ILE A 342 -14.61 -2.75 10.84
C ILE A 342 -14.72 -3.02 12.34
N LYS A 343 -13.75 -2.51 13.13
CA LYS A 343 -13.79 -2.45 14.59
C LYS A 343 -13.80 -0.99 15.06
N PRO A 344 -14.42 -0.68 16.21
CA PRO A 344 -14.34 0.67 16.79
C PRO A 344 -12.89 1.00 17.15
N ALA A 345 -12.50 2.25 16.90
CA ALA A 345 -11.26 2.79 17.43
C ALA A 345 -11.38 2.94 18.96
N PRO A 346 -10.34 2.61 19.74
CA PRO A 346 -10.35 2.83 21.19
C PRO A 346 -10.51 4.32 21.53
N GLU A 347 -11.08 4.65 22.70
CA GLU A 347 -11.53 6.01 23.05
C GLU A 347 -10.44 7.10 22.95
N TRP A 348 -9.17 6.76 23.20
CA TRP A 348 -8.01 7.63 23.05
C TRP A 348 -7.60 7.97 21.60
N GLU A 349 -8.15 7.29 20.59
CA GLU A 349 -7.84 7.54 19.17
C GLU A 349 -8.75 8.59 18.53
N TRP A 350 -9.71 9.18 19.27
CA TRP A 350 -10.51 10.29 18.76
C TRP A 350 -9.65 11.55 18.67
N PRO A 351 -9.19 11.98 17.46
CA PRO A 351 -8.24 13.08 17.34
C PRO A 351 -8.85 14.42 17.73
N TYR A 352 -10.19 14.46 17.82
CA TYR A 352 -10.99 15.66 17.99
C TYR A 352 -12.00 15.51 19.13
N LYS A 353 -11.57 15.03 20.30
CA LYS A 353 -12.40 15.06 21.52
C LYS A 353 -13.06 16.44 21.76
N PHE A 354 -12.51 17.50 21.17
CA PHE A 354 -13.03 18.88 21.19
C PHE A 354 -13.32 19.50 19.79
N GLY A 355 -13.39 18.71 18.71
CA GLY A 355 -13.83 19.19 17.39
C GLY A 355 -12.81 19.93 16.50
N TRP A 356 -11.57 20.14 16.96
CA TRP A 356 -10.58 20.93 16.21
C TRP A 356 -9.68 20.06 15.32
N ARG A 357 -9.87 20.13 14.00
CA ARG A 357 -8.88 19.58 13.05
C ARG A 357 -7.61 20.42 13.08
N TYR A 358 -6.44 19.80 13.08
CA TYR A 358 -5.16 20.47 12.85
C TYR A 358 -5.02 20.74 11.34
N ARG A 359 -6.05 21.32 10.70
CA ARG A 359 -5.84 21.97 9.41
C ARG A 359 -4.93 23.14 9.70
N ASN A 360 -3.83 23.27 8.97
CA ASN A 360 -3.07 24.51 9.00
C ASN A 360 -4.06 25.64 8.64
N PRO A 361 -4.40 26.55 9.57
CA PRO A 361 -5.45 27.55 9.33
C PRO A 361 -5.08 28.52 8.19
N ASP A 362 -3.82 28.53 7.75
CA ASP A 362 -3.26 29.51 6.82
C ASP A 362 -2.90 28.96 5.41
N TYR A 363 -3.50 27.88 4.91
CA TYR A 363 -3.37 27.55 3.48
C TYR A 363 -4.31 28.37 2.59
N ASN A 364 -4.25 29.69 2.74
CA ASN A 364 -5.03 30.64 1.97
C ASN A 364 -4.17 31.20 0.82
N ARG A 365 -4.00 30.44 -0.28
CA ARG A 365 -3.26 30.89 -1.49
C ARG A 365 -4.09 31.75 -2.45
N GLY A 366 -5.07 32.51 -1.95
CA GLY A 366 -5.75 33.51 -2.76
C GLY A 366 -7.07 33.96 -2.19
N GLY A 367 -7.06 35.03 -1.40
CA GLY A 367 -8.28 35.74 -1.01
C GLY A 367 -8.12 36.43 0.32
N ASN A 368 -8.12 37.77 0.30
CA ASN A 368 -8.18 38.63 1.48
C ASN A 368 -9.31 38.20 2.42
N GLN A 369 -8.99 37.53 3.51
CA GLN A 369 -9.78 37.56 4.72
C GLN A 369 -8.84 37.81 5.90
N GLU A 370 -9.16 38.85 6.67
CA GLU A 370 -8.41 39.23 7.86
C GLU A 370 -8.50 38.10 8.90
N TRP A 371 -7.35 37.70 9.41
CA TRP A 371 -7.20 36.72 10.47
C TRP A 371 -7.83 37.23 11.78
N SER A 372 -8.74 36.45 12.37
CA SER A 372 -9.16 36.59 13.77
C SER A 372 -8.84 35.28 14.50
N PRO A 373 -8.11 35.30 15.62
CA PRO A 373 -7.82 34.10 16.41
C PRO A 373 -9.07 33.50 17.09
N PHE A 374 -10.20 34.19 16.99
CA PHE A 374 -11.51 33.72 17.41
C PHE A 374 -12.42 33.76 16.17
N GLY A 375 -12.94 32.62 15.74
CA GLY A 375 -13.89 32.54 14.62
C GLY A 375 -15.12 33.45 14.82
N PRO A 376 -15.98 33.60 13.79
CA PRO A 376 -17.05 34.59 13.81
C PRO A 376 -18.01 34.37 14.98
N ASP A 377 -18.11 35.39 15.83
CA ASP A 377 -19.12 35.64 16.85
C ASP A 377 -19.56 34.45 17.71
N VAL A 378 -18.74 34.11 18.70
CA VAL A 378 -19.28 33.65 19.98
C VAL A 378 -19.85 34.88 20.69
N GLU A 379 -21.11 35.22 20.41
CA GLU A 379 -21.87 36.13 21.25
C GLU A 379 -21.82 35.61 22.69
N ALA A 380 -21.04 36.30 23.51
CA ALA A 380 -21.03 36.12 24.94
C ALA A 380 -22.43 36.49 25.47
N LYS A 381 -23.27 35.48 25.72
CA LYS A 381 -24.42 35.64 26.61
C LYS A 381 -23.92 35.88 28.04
N ARG A 382 -23.64 37.15 28.34
CA ARG A 382 -23.71 37.71 29.68
C ARG A 382 -25.06 38.44 29.82
N SER A 383 -25.99 37.78 30.48
CA SER A 383 -27.02 38.38 31.34
C SER A 383 -27.58 37.29 32.24
#